data_AF-A0A0F9M4H4-F1
#
_entry.id   AF-A0A0F9M4H4-F1
#
_cell.length_a   1.000
_cell.length_b   1.000
_cell.length_c   1.000
_cell.angle_alpha   90.00
_cell.angle_beta   90.00
_cell.angle_gamma   90.00
#
_symmetry.space_group_name_H-M   'P 1'
#
loop_
_entity.id
_entity.type
_entity.pdbx_description
1 polymer ?
#
loop_
_entity_poly.entity_id
_entity_poly.type
_entity_poly.pdbx_seq_one_letter_code
_entity_poly.pdbx_strand_id
1 'polypeptide(L)' 'YSLAAKPVCVHCGFDDTRALSIDHINSNGHHLRTKDPTHRDTAKWLKDNGFPDGYQTLCMNCQWIKKVDNNEN' A
#
# COMPACT_ATOMS: atom_id res chain seq x y z
N TYR A 1 -1.22 -7.97 0.14
CA TYR A 1 -1.68 -9.12 -0.65
C TYR A 1 -2.99 -9.62 -0.07
N SER A 2 -4.05 -9.66 -0.88
CA SER A 2 -5.28 -10.38 -0.55
C SER A 2 -5.15 -11.76 -1.16
N LEU A 3 -5.35 -12.81 -0.37
CA LEU A 3 -5.46 -14.20 -0.84
C LEU A 3 -6.78 -14.47 -1.59
N ALA A 4 -7.65 -13.47 -1.74
CA ALA A 4 -8.88 -13.57 -2.51
C ALA A 4 -8.65 -13.16 -3.97
N ALA A 5 -9.44 -13.69 -4.89
CA ALA A 5 -9.47 -13.35 -6.32
C ALA A 5 -9.72 -11.86 -6.65
N LYS A 6 -9.78 -10.99 -5.63
CA LYS A 6 -10.07 -9.57 -5.67
C LYS A 6 -9.17 -8.82 -4.66
N PRO A 7 -8.65 -7.62 -5.03
CA PRO A 7 -7.96 -6.77 -4.07
C PRO A 7 -8.93 -6.36 -2.95
N VAL A 8 -8.52 -6.53 -1.69
CA VAL A 8 -9.28 -6.07 -0.52
C VAL A 8 -8.36 -5.42 0.49
N CYS A 9 -8.90 -4.50 1.27
CA CYS A 9 -8.24 -3.93 2.44
C CYS A 9 -7.96 -5.03 3.45
N VAL A 10 -6.70 -5.24 3.82
CA VAL A 10 -6.31 -6.29 4.79
C VAL A 10 -6.82 -6.00 6.21
N HIS A 11 -7.19 -4.75 6.50
CA HIS A 11 -7.67 -4.33 7.83
C HIS A 11 -9.20 -4.42 7.98
N CYS A 12 -9.97 -3.92 7.01
CA CYS A 12 -11.43 -3.81 7.14
C CYS A 12 -12.23 -4.59 6.07
N GLY A 13 -11.56 -5.27 5.12
CA GLY A 13 -12.21 -6.05 4.07
C GLY A 13 -12.86 -5.23 2.94
N PHE A 14 -12.77 -3.90 2.97
CA PHE A 14 -13.25 -3.05 1.87
C PHE A 14 -12.63 -3.47 0.54
N ASP A 15 -13.41 -3.57 -0.53
CA ASP A 15 -13.01 -4.24 -1.77
C ASP A 15 -13.26 -3.43 -3.04
N ASP A 16 -13.71 -2.17 -2.92
CA ASP A 16 -13.83 -1.27 -4.08
C ASP A 16 -12.45 -0.76 -4.46
N THR A 17 -11.92 -1.26 -5.57
CA THR A 17 -10.59 -0.93 -6.07
C THR A 17 -10.38 0.56 -6.32
N ARG A 18 -11.45 1.34 -6.50
CA ARG A 18 -11.39 2.81 -6.69
C ARG A 18 -10.92 3.55 -5.42
N ALA A 19 -11.06 2.94 -4.25
CA ALA A 19 -10.65 3.51 -2.96
C ALA A 19 -9.65 2.62 -2.19
N LEU A 20 -9.09 1.61 -2.87
CA LEU A 20 -7.94 0.86 -2.39
C LEU A 20 -6.64 1.55 -2.78
N SER A 21 -5.64 1.36 -1.93
CA SER A 21 -4.30 1.88 -2.06
C SER A 21 -3.30 0.81 -1.64
N ILE A 22 -2.06 0.95 -2.12
CA ILE A 22 -0.95 0.10 -1.71
C ILE A 22 -0.08 0.89 -0.73
N ASP A 23 0.10 0.32 0.45
CA ASP A 23 0.85 0.90 1.57
C ASP A 23 2.09 0.05 1.89
N HIS A 24 3.15 0.69 2.36
CA HIS A 24 4.35 0.02 2.85
C HIS A 24 4.15 -0.40 4.32
N ILE A 25 4.25 -1.71 4.59
CA ILE A 25 4.04 -2.27 5.94
C ILE A 25 4.99 -1.66 6.97
N ASN A 26 6.25 -1.46 6.60
CA ASN A 26 7.28 -0.92 7.50
C ASN A 26 7.34 0.62 7.53
N SER A 27 6.33 1.32 6.99
CA SER A 27 6.26 2.79 7.05
C SER A 27 7.45 3.54 6.42
N ASN A 28 8.27 2.84 5.64
CA ASN A 28 9.46 3.37 4.98
C ASN A 28 9.16 4.13 3.68
N GLY A 29 7.89 4.46 3.40
CA GLY A 29 7.48 5.13 2.16
C GLY A 29 8.20 6.47 1.95
N HIS A 30 8.50 7.20 3.03
CA HIS A 30 9.20 8.48 2.96
C HIS A 30 10.69 8.34 2.56
N HIS A 31 11.36 7.27 3.02
CA HIS A 31 12.77 7.01 2.73
C HIS A 31 13.00 6.48 1.30
N LEU A 32 12.01 5.78 0.73
CA LEU A 32 12.09 5.27 -0.65
C LEU A 32 11.73 6.34 -1.69
N ARG A 33 10.80 7.26 -1.36
CA ARG A 33 10.37 8.32 -2.29
C ARG A 33 11.47 9.33 -2.64
N THR A 34 12.47 9.49 -1.78
CA THR A 34 13.62 10.38 -1.99
C THR A 34 14.78 9.72 -2.74
N LYS A 35 14.87 8.38 -2.72
CA LYS A 35 15.94 7.64 -3.41
C LYS A 35 15.56 7.14 -4.79
N ASP A 36 14.28 6.97 -5.08
CA ASP A 36 13.85 6.43 -6.37
C ASP A 36 12.66 7.23 -6.97
N PRO A 37 12.94 8.21 -7.86
CA PRO A 37 11.93 9.04 -8.51
C PRO A 37 11.01 8.28 -9.48
N THR A 38 11.29 7.01 -9.76
CA THR A 38 10.53 6.19 -10.73
C THR A 38 9.24 5.60 -10.14
N HIS A 39 9.00 5.75 -8.83
CA HIS A 39 7.83 5.28 -8.10
C HIS A 39 6.48 5.98 -8.41
N ARG A 40 6.33 6.62 -9.57
CA ARG A 40 5.03 7.22 -9.96
C ARG A 40 3.94 6.17 -10.18
N ASP A 41 4.32 4.92 -10.43
CA ASP A 41 3.38 3.82 -10.64
C ASP A 41 3.79 2.59 -9.80
N THR A 42 3.63 2.73 -8.48
CA THR A 42 3.96 1.67 -7.50
C THR A 42 3.20 0.36 -7.80
N ALA A 43 1.98 0.45 -8.33
CA ALA A 43 1.20 -0.73 -8.72
C ALA A 43 1.86 -1.48 -9.89
N LYS A 44 2.34 -0.75 -10.91
CA LYS A 44 3.08 -1.34 -12.03
C LYS A 44 4.40 -1.96 -11.56
N TRP A 45 5.18 -1.26 -10.73
CA TRP A 45 6.44 -1.79 -10.20
C TRP A 45 6.23 -3.09 -9.42
N LEU A 46 5.20 -3.15 -8.58
CA LEU A 46 4.86 -4.37 -7.84
C LEU A 46 4.51 -5.53 -8.76
N LYS A 47 3.72 -5.28 -9.80
CA LYS A 47 3.38 -6.29 -10.80
C LYS A 47 4.63 -6.80 -11.53
N ASP A 48 5.51 -5.89 -11.95
CA ASP A 48 6.72 -6.20 -12.72
C ASP A 48 7.78 -6.92 -11.85
N ASN A 49 7.78 -6.73 -10.53
CA ASN A 49 8.70 -7.36 -9.58
C ASN A 49 8.09 -8.57 -8.83
N GLY A 50 6.92 -9.06 -9.26
CA GLY A 50 6.32 -10.27 -8.68
C GLY A 50 5.78 -10.09 -7.25
N PHE A 51 5.35 -8.88 -6.89
CA PHE A 51 4.78 -8.52 -5.58
C PHE A 51 5.70 -8.86 -4.41
N PRO A 52 6.87 -8.18 -4.30
CA PRO A 52 7.78 -8.38 -3.18
C PRO A 52 7.10 -8.13 -1.84
N ASP A 53 7.63 -8.77 -0.80
CA ASP A 53 7.17 -8.57 0.57
C ASP A 53 7.35 -7.12 1.04
N GLY A 54 6.61 -6.72 2.08
CA GLY A 54 6.66 -5.37 2.64
C GLY A 54 5.57 -4.41 2.13
N TYR A 55 4.64 -4.90 1.33
CA TYR A 55 3.50 -4.14 0.82
C TYR A 55 2.16 -4.75 1.26
N GLN A 56 1.21 -3.88 1.60
CA GLN A 56 -0.16 -4.24 1.97
C GLN A 56 -1.18 -3.44 1.18
N THR A 57 -2.38 -4.00 1.05
CA THR A 57 -3.51 -3.31 0.41
C THR A 57 -4.41 -2.76 1.50
N LEU A 58 -4.61 -1.44 1.53
CA LEU A 58 -5.46 -0.76 2.49
C LEU A 58 -6.50 0.07 1.76
N CYS A 59 -7.69 0.25 2.34
CA CYS A 59 -8.56 1.33 1.90
C CYS A 59 -7.99 2.67 2.38
N MET A 60 -8.37 3.76 1.71
CA MET A 60 -7.84 5.08 2.04
C MET A 60 -8.08 5.45 3.51
N ASN A 61 -9.22 5.07 4.10
CA ASN A 61 -9.51 5.33 5.51
C ASN A 61 -8.54 4.59 6.46
N CYS A 62 -8.32 3.29 6.24
CA CYS A 62 -7.38 2.52 7.07
C CYS A 62 -5.93 2.99 6.87
N GLN A 63 -5.56 3.44 5.67
CA GLN A 63 -4.26 4.05 5.44
C GLN A 63 -4.07 5.33 6.25
N TRP A 64 -5.08 6.22 6.29
CA TRP A 64 -5.01 7.43 7.11
C TRP A 64 -4.98 7.13 8.61
N ILE A 65 -5.75 6.16 9.08
CA ILE A 65 -5.72 5.71 10.47
C ILE A 65 -4.31 5.21 10.83
N LYS A 66 -3.74 4.32 10.01
CA LYS A 66 -2.36 3.83 10.19
C LYS A 66 -1.35 4.99 10.25
N LYS A 67 -1.49 5.98 9.36
CA LYS A 67 -0.62 7.16 9.32
C LYS A 67 -0.65 7.91 10.67
N VAL A 68 -1.84 8.11 11.23
CA VAL A 68 -2.04 8.75 12.53
C VAL A 68 -1.47 7.89 13.66
N ASP A 69 -1.81 6.60 13.71
CA ASP A 69 -1.38 5.67 14.77
C ASP A 69 0.15 5.51 14.82
N ASN A 70 0.80 5.52 13.66
CA ASN A 70 2.25 5.39 13.56
C ASN A 70 3.02 6.71 13.70
N ASN A 71 2.34 7.84 13.94
CA ASN A 71 2.93 9.20 13.91
C ASN A 71 3.74 9.46 12.63
N GLU A 72 3.31 8.90 11.50
CA GLU A 72 3.87 9.19 10.20
C GLU A 72 3.36 10.60 9.80
N ASN A 73 4.18 11.65 9.95
CA ASN A 73 3.80 13.02 9.55
C ASN A 73 4.13 13.29 8.08
#